data_AF-A0A484F248-F1
#
_entry.id   AF-A0A484F248-F1
#
_cell.length_a   1.000
_cell.length_b   1.000
_cell.length_c   1.000
_cell.angle_alpha   90.00
_cell.angle_beta   90.00
_cell.angle_gamma   90.00
#
_symmetry.space_group_name_H-M   'P 1'
#
loop_
_entity.id
_entity.type
_entity.pdbx_description
1 polymer ?
#
loop_
_entity_poly.entity_id
_entity_poly.type
_entity_poly.pdbx_seq_one_letter_code
_entity_poly.pdbx_strand_id
1 'polypeptide(L)'
;MKQILDAISGINEVLDAYVWLGIPDVVKGIVLAFLFAVIFKKYIKKYPLIFYIYPILLCIWFTFTGLTGLFNLNIISELGMNNWWIITLIRFPYSLGVVTPLGIGLITIVMFIGVLPKSKTVIELYKIRAELSIIGATLLVAHGMMRIGRASNSFSSFLDGEFSLRILAFAIIGPIILLLIILPWLTSFPVIRKRLKPKTWKVLQTYTCVPMFIGMLLFGWAFTAGASISTYPDLMHLSDIVINGRGNPISLNDGINFANSILGSKVYLALLAAYLWLRYRRSQERKKKAIKSAN
;
A
#
# COMPACT_ATOMS: atom_id res chain seq x y z
N MET A 1 -1.68 -4.15 29.82
CA MET A 1 -1.11 -4.10 28.45
C MET A 1 -1.45 -5.36 27.65
N LYS A 2 -1.13 -6.58 28.12
CA LYS A 2 -1.54 -7.85 27.48
C LYS A 2 -3.05 -7.93 27.19
N GLN A 3 -3.89 -7.67 28.20
CA GLN A 3 -5.35 -7.61 28.02
C GLN A 3 -5.83 -6.58 26.96
N ILE A 4 -5.13 -5.46 26.82
CA ILE A 4 -5.45 -4.44 25.80
C ILE A 4 -5.07 -4.95 24.41
N LEU A 5 -3.92 -5.62 24.29
CA LEU A 5 -3.46 -6.21 23.03
C LEU A 5 -4.37 -7.36 22.59
N ASP A 6 -4.78 -8.22 23.53
CA ASP A 6 -5.71 -9.32 23.30
C ASP A 6 -7.11 -8.79 22.91
N ALA A 7 -7.55 -7.68 23.53
CA ALA A 7 -8.78 -7.00 23.11
C ALA A 7 -8.67 -6.41 21.70
N ILE A 8 -7.52 -5.80 21.35
CA ILE A 8 -7.28 -5.25 20.00
C ILE A 8 -7.19 -6.37 18.96
N SER A 9 -6.52 -7.49 19.25
CA SER A 9 -6.49 -8.64 18.34
C SER A 9 -7.87 -9.25 18.14
N GLY A 10 -8.66 -9.37 19.22
CA GLY A 10 -10.05 -9.80 19.14
C GLY A 10 -10.93 -8.89 18.28
N ILE A 11 -10.71 -7.57 18.32
CA ILE A 11 -11.41 -6.63 17.42
C ILE A 11 -11.02 -6.88 15.96
N ASN A 12 -9.73 -7.09 15.67
CA ASN A 12 -9.29 -7.38 14.30
C ASN A 12 -9.89 -8.70 13.78
N GLU A 13 -9.93 -9.74 14.61
CA GLU A 13 -10.56 -11.01 14.27
C GLU A 13 -12.06 -10.85 13.98
N VAL A 14 -12.78 -10.07 14.80
CA VAL A 14 -14.19 -9.76 14.56
C VAL A 14 -14.37 -8.98 13.26
N LEU A 15 -13.54 -7.97 13.02
CA LEU A 15 -13.60 -7.20 11.78
C LEU A 15 -13.31 -8.09 10.56
N ASP A 16 -12.30 -8.95 10.62
CA ASP A 16 -11.97 -9.85 9.51
C ASP A 16 -13.02 -10.94 9.29
N ALA A 17 -13.65 -11.44 10.36
CA ALA A 17 -14.67 -12.48 10.27
C ALA A 17 -16.03 -11.94 9.79
N TYR A 18 -16.44 -10.75 10.22
CA TYR A 18 -17.81 -10.25 10.00
C TYR A 18 -17.92 -9.07 9.04
N VAL A 19 -16.89 -8.22 8.97
CA VAL A 19 -16.94 -6.98 8.16
C VAL A 19 -16.13 -7.13 6.88
N TRP A 20 -14.97 -7.75 6.96
CA TRP A 20 -13.99 -7.81 5.88
C TRP A 20 -13.85 -9.20 5.23
N LEU A 21 -14.72 -10.14 5.59
CA LEU A 21 -14.73 -11.47 5.01
C LEU A 21 -14.93 -11.37 3.49
N GLY A 22 -14.00 -11.93 2.73
CA GLY A 22 -14.04 -11.90 1.27
C GLY A 22 -13.71 -10.53 0.63
N ILE A 23 -13.33 -9.52 1.43
CA ILE A 23 -13.00 -8.17 0.92
C ILE A 23 -11.48 -8.05 0.75
N PRO A 24 -10.97 -7.78 -0.47
CA PRO A 24 -9.55 -7.58 -0.70
C PRO A 24 -8.98 -6.38 0.08
N ASP A 25 -7.76 -6.51 0.58
CA ASP A 25 -7.10 -5.47 1.39
C ASP A 25 -7.03 -4.10 0.71
N VAL A 26 -6.87 -4.06 -0.62
CA VAL A 26 -6.88 -2.80 -1.38
C VAL A 26 -8.23 -2.08 -1.27
N VAL A 27 -9.35 -2.81 -1.23
CA VAL A 27 -10.69 -2.25 -1.05
C VAL A 27 -10.85 -1.76 0.39
N LYS A 28 -10.45 -2.56 1.38
CA LYS A 28 -10.44 -2.14 2.80
C LYS A 28 -9.69 -0.82 2.95
N GLY A 29 -8.49 -0.76 2.36
CA GLY A 29 -7.63 0.41 2.36
C GLY A 29 -8.25 1.66 1.76
N ILE A 30 -8.89 1.55 0.60
CA ILE A 30 -9.56 2.68 -0.07
C ILE A 30 -10.75 3.18 0.76
N VAL A 31 -11.57 2.26 1.30
CA VAL A 31 -12.72 2.62 2.16
C VAL A 31 -12.25 3.36 3.41
N LEU A 32 -11.28 2.80 4.13
CA LEU A 32 -10.72 3.41 5.34
C LEU A 32 -10.06 4.76 5.04
N ALA A 33 -9.28 4.86 3.96
CA ALA A 33 -8.65 6.11 3.56
C ALA A 33 -9.68 7.18 3.18
N PHE A 34 -10.78 6.79 2.53
CA PHE A 34 -11.85 7.71 2.16
C PHE A 34 -12.59 8.23 3.40
N LEU A 35 -12.96 7.32 4.31
CA LEU A 35 -13.59 7.68 5.59
C LEU A 35 -12.68 8.61 6.39
N PHE A 36 -11.40 8.25 6.55
CA PHE A 36 -10.40 9.08 7.20
C PHE A 36 -10.32 10.48 6.58
N ALA A 37 -10.21 10.57 5.26
CA ALA A 37 -10.11 11.85 4.56
C ALA A 37 -11.36 12.71 4.73
N VAL A 38 -12.57 12.12 4.65
CA VAL A 38 -13.84 12.88 4.76
C VAL A 38 -14.11 13.34 6.19
N ILE A 39 -13.87 12.48 7.19
CA ILE A 39 -14.10 12.79 8.61
C ILE A 39 -13.11 13.85 9.07
N PHE A 40 -11.83 13.68 8.77
CA PHE A 40 -10.77 14.53 9.32
C PHE A 40 -10.38 15.71 8.42
N LYS A 41 -11.00 15.92 7.24
CA LYS A 41 -10.60 16.98 6.28
C LYS A 41 -10.39 18.37 6.89
N LYS A 42 -11.27 18.79 7.79
CA LYS A 42 -11.19 20.11 8.44
C LYS A 42 -9.96 20.20 9.35
N TYR A 43 -9.72 19.14 10.13
CA TYR A 43 -8.61 19.06 11.08
C TYR A 43 -7.27 18.83 10.39
N ILE A 44 -7.21 17.98 9.36
CA ILE A 44 -6.01 17.78 8.53
C ILE A 44 -5.56 19.11 7.94
N LYS A 45 -6.51 19.94 7.47
CA LYS A 45 -6.16 21.25 6.92
C LYS A 45 -5.68 22.23 7.98
N LYS A 46 -6.32 22.25 9.15
CA LYS A 46 -6.04 23.22 10.22
C LYS A 46 -4.77 22.88 11.00
N TYR A 47 -4.53 21.59 11.26
CA TYR A 47 -3.44 21.08 12.09
C TYR A 47 -2.71 19.90 11.44
N PRO A 48 -2.11 20.08 10.25
CA PRO A 48 -1.52 18.98 9.48
C PRO A 48 -0.40 18.24 10.23
N LEU A 49 0.40 18.96 11.04
CA LEU A 49 1.52 18.37 11.77
C LEU A 49 1.10 17.25 12.72
N ILE A 50 -0.07 17.37 13.37
CA ILE A 50 -0.58 16.34 14.30
C ILE A 50 -0.77 15.01 13.56
N PHE A 51 -1.27 15.07 12.33
CA PHE A 51 -1.50 13.89 11.49
C PHE A 51 -0.22 13.30 10.91
N TYR A 52 0.91 14.01 10.96
CA TYR A 52 2.20 13.51 10.48
C TYR A 52 3.00 12.79 11.57
N ILE A 53 2.77 13.11 12.85
CA ILE A 53 3.54 12.56 13.98
C ILE A 53 3.49 11.03 13.97
N TYR A 54 2.30 10.44 13.97
CA TYR A 54 2.16 8.99 14.04
C TYR A 54 2.77 8.27 12.83
N PRO A 55 2.46 8.63 11.57
CA PRO A 55 3.14 8.05 10.40
C PRO A 55 4.67 8.18 10.43
N ILE A 56 5.21 9.32 10.89
CA ILE A 56 6.66 9.54 10.97
C ILE A 56 7.30 8.64 12.03
N LEU A 57 6.71 8.54 13.22
CA LEU A 57 7.17 7.63 14.27
C LEU A 57 7.15 6.19 13.78
N LEU A 58 6.08 5.78 13.10
CA LEU A 58 6.00 4.48 12.44
C LEU A 58 7.09 4.29 11.39
N CYS A 59 7.38 5.31 10.57
CA CYS A 59 8.41 5.23 9.55
C CYS A 59 9.80 5.03 10.14
N ILE A 60 10.13 5.76 11.21
CA ILE A 60 11.40 5.59 11.94
C ILE A 60 11.48 4.17 12.50
N TRP A 61 10.41 3.74 13.16
CA TRP A 61 10.30 2.43 13.77
C TRP A 61 10.48 1.29 12.74
N PHE A 62 9.73 1.33 11.65
CA PHE A 62 9.77 0.33 10.59
C PHE A 62 11.10 0.32 9.83
N THR A 63 11.73 1.48 9.67
CA THR A 63 13.07 1.57 9.09
C THR A 63 14.10 0.87 9.98
N PHE A 64 14.05 1.10 11.29
CA PHE A 64 14.91 0.41 12.24
C PHE A 64 14.72 -1.12 12.18
N THR A 65 13.48 -1.60 12.21
CA THR A 65 13.19 -3.04 12.10
C THR A 65 13.58 -3.63 10.73
N GLY A 66 13.46 -2.85 9.65
CA GLY A 66 13.85 -3.28 8.31
C GLY A 66 15.36 -3.43 8.16
N LEU A 67 16.12 -2.48 8.69
CA LEU A 67 17.59 -2.50 8.68
C LEU A 67 18.15 -3.66 9.52
N THR A 68 17.60 -3.89 10.71
CA THR A 68 17.98 -5.05 11.53
C THR A 68 17.71 -6.37 10.83
N GLY A 69 16.54 -6.50 10.18
CA GLY A 69 16.22 -7.67 9.36
C GLY A 69 17.12 -7.84 8.13
N LEU A 70 17.57 -6.75 7.50
CA LEU A 70 18.48 -6.79 6.35
C LEU A 70 19.86 -7.36 6.72
N PHE A 71 20.38 -6.96 7.87
CA PHE A 71 21.69 -7.42 8.37
C PHE A 71 21.60 -8.66 9.26
N ASN A 72 20.41 -9.28 9.37
CA ASN A 72 20.12 -10.40 10.24
C ASN A 72 20.54 -10.16 11.71
N LEU A 73 20.47 -8.90 12.15
CA LEU A 73 20.82 -8.48 13.50
C LEU A 73 19.64 -8.74 14.41
N ASN A 74 19.85 -9.54 15.45
CA ASN A 74 18.80 -9.85 16.41
C ASN A 74 19.03 -9.01 17.67
N ILE A 75 18.91 -7.69 17.48
CA ILE A 75 19.17 -6.67 18.52
C ILE A 75 18.39 -6.97 19.80
N ILE A 76 17.20 -7.55 19.69
CA ILE A 76 16.38 -7.94 20.85
C ILE A 76 17.09 -9.00 21.70
N SER A 77 17.64 -10.04 21.06
CA SER A 77 18.41 -11.06 21.78
C SER A 77 19.79 -10.56 22.21
N GLU A 78 20.43 -9.71 21.41
CA GLU A 78 21.76 -9.16 21.69
C GLU A 78 21.74 -8.16 22.86
N LEU A 79 20.65 -7.39 23.02
CA LEU A 79 20.45 -6.50 24.17
C LEU A 79 19.89 -7.20 25.42
N GLY A 80 19.74 -8.54 25.38
CA GLY A 80 19.10 -9.30 26.46
C GLY A 80 17.63 -8.94 26.70
N MET A 81 17.01 -8.24 25.74
CA MET A 81 15.64 -7.72 25.81
C MET A 81 14.62 -8.77 25.36
N ASN A 82 14.75 -10.02 25.84
CA ASN A 82 13.86 -11.15 25.52
C ASN A 82 12.46 -11.03 26.14
N ASN A 83 12.09 -9.83 26.60
CA ASN A 83 10.84 -9.63 27.28
C ASN A 83 9.69 -9.53 26.28
N TRP A 84 8.66 -10.35 26.48
CA TRP A 84 7.49 -10.44 25.60
C TRP A 84 6.84 -9.06 25.37
N TRP A 85 6.80 -8.19 26.37
CA TRP A 85 6.23 -6.85 26.21
C TRP A 85 7.04 -5.94 25.28
N ILE A 86 8.38 -6.07 25.28
CA ILE A 86 9.26 -5.33 24.37
C ILE A 86 8.99 -5.81 22.94
N ILE A 87 9.07 -7.13 22.72
CA ILE A 87 8.82 -7.75 21.40
C ILE A 87 7.43 -7.37 20.88
N THR A 88 6.42 -7.35 21.74
CA THR A 88 5.06 -6.96 21.34
C THR A 88 4.94 -5.48 21.06
N LEU A 89 5.55 -4.56 21.82
CA LEU A 89 5.60 -3.13 21.47
C LEU A 89 6.30 -2.90 20.13
N ILE A 90 7.39 -3.64 19.88
CA ILE A 90 8.13 -3.62 18.62
C ILE A 90 7.25 -4.06 17.45
N ARG A 91 6.43 -5.10 17.66
CA ARG A 91 5.55 -5.68 16.64
C ARG A 91 4.14 -5.08 16.62
N PHE A 92 3.78 -4.22 17.58
CA PHE A 92 2.42 -3.72 17.73
C PHE A 92 1.92 -2.91 16.53
N PRO A 93 2.73 -2.00 15.94
CA PRO A 93 2.25 -1.31 14.74
C PRO A 93 2.08 -2.23 13.54
N TYR A 94 2.80 -3.36 13.52
CA TYR A 94 2.69 -4.39 12.50
C TYR A 94 1.41 -5.23 12.66
N SER A 95 1.03 -5.58 13.89
CA SER A 95 -0.14 -6.41 14.18
C SER A 95 -1.47 -5.75 13.84
N LEU A 96 -1.49 -4.44 13.60
CA LEU A 96 -2.71 -3.73 13.26
C LEU A 96 -3.19 -4.03 11.83
N GLY A 97 -2.36 -4.54 10.91
CA GLY A 97 -2.78 -4.95 9.56
C GLY A 97 -3.34 -3.85 8.64
N VAL A 98 -3.69 -2.68 9.19
CA VAL A 98 -4.39 -1.58 8.50
C VAL A 98 -3.42 -0.57 7.88
N VAL A 99 -2.16 -0.55 8.32
CA VAL A 99 -1.17 0.47 7.94
C VAL A 99 -0.91 0.49 6.43
N THR A 100 -0.63 -0.67 5.83
CA THR A 100 -0.36 -0.79 4.40
C THR A 100 -1.61 -0.54 3.56
N PRO A 101 -2.76 -1.18 3.84
CA PRO A 101 -4.02 -0.86 3.16
C PRO A 101 -4.35 0.64 3.18
N LEU A 102 -4.20 1.29 4.35
CA LEU A 102 -4.47 2.72 4.50
C LEU A 102 -3.52 3.56 3.64
N GLY A 103 -2.22 3.25 3.64
CA GLY A 103 -1.23 3.93 2.79
C GLY A 103 -1.56 3.83 1.30
N ILE A 104 -1.89 2.63 0.83
CA ILE A 104 -2.29 2.36 -0.57
C ILE A 104 -3.57 3.14 -0.89
N GLY A 105 -4.56 3.11 0.00
CA GLY A 105 -5.83 3.83 -0.16
C GLY A 105 -5.65 5.34 -0.25
N LEU A 106 -4.84 5.93 0.63
CA LEU A 106 -4.55 7.37 0.63
C LEU A 106 -3.88 7.82 -0.66
N ILE A 107 -2.85 7.10 -1.13
CA ILE A 107 -2.18 7.43 -2.39
C ILE A 107 -3.11 7.23 -3.58
N THR A 108 -3.92 6.17 -3.57
CA THR A 108 -4.95 5.94 -4.60
C THR A 108 -5.90 7.14 -4.68
N ILE A 109 -6.43 7.61 -3.56
CA ILE A 109 -7.28 8.80 -3.50
C ILE A 109 -6.55 10.03 -4.06
N VAL A 110 -5.31 10.29 -3.62
CA VAL A 110 -4.48 11.44 -4.07
C VAL A 110 -4.27 11.44 -5.59
N MET A 111 -4.08 10.27 -6.18
CA MET A 111 -3.87 10.11 -7.63
C MET A 111 -5.18 10.24 -8.40
N PHE A 112 -6.27 9.63 -7.94
CA PHE A 112 -7.58 9.71 -8.58
C PHE A 112 -8.20 11.12 -8.53
N ILE A 113 -8.03 11.86 -7.44
CA ILE A 113 -8.43 13.29 -7.35
C ILE A 113 -7.84 14.13 -8.50
N GLY A 114 -6.65 13.76 -8.97
CA GLY A 114 -5.95 14.44 -10.06
C GLY A 114 -6.54 14.19 -11.45
N VAL A 115 -7.35 13.13 -11.62
CA VAL A 115 -7.91 12.71 -12.92
C VAL A 115 -9.45 12.74 -12.94
N LEU A 116 -10.13 12.60 -11.80
CA LEU A 116 -11.59 12.66 -11.69
C LEU A 116 -12.19 14.04 -12.05
N PRO A 117 -13.46 14.08 -12.50
CA PRO A 117 -14.20 15.32 -12.73
C PRO A 117 -14.40 16.09 -11.42
N LYS A 118 -14.61 17.41 -11.53
CA LYS A 118 -14.66 18.35 -10.40
C LYS A 118 -16.01 18.34 -9.67
N SER A 119 -16.34 17.22 -9.01
CA SER A 119 -17.45 17.17 -8.07
C SER A 119 -17.13 17.94 -6.76
N LYS A 120 -18.16 18.24 -5.96
CA LYS A 120 -18.00 18.90 -4.65
C LYS A 120 -16.97 18.17 -3.77
N THR A 121 -17.10 16.85 -3.65
CA THR A 121 -16.18 16.01 -2.86
C THR A 121 -14.76 16.03 -3.41
N VAL A 122 -14.57 15.93 -4.73
CA VAL A 122 -13.24 15.98 -5.36
C VAL A 122 -12.58 17.33 -5.11
N ILE A 123 -13.34 18.43 -5.16
CA ILE A 123 -12.82 19.78 -4.88
C ILE A 123 -12.39 19.90 -3.41
N GLU A 124 -13.19 19.39 -2.47
CA GLU A 124 -12.84 19.41 -1.05
C GLU A 124 -11.59 18.59 -0.74
N LEU A 125 -11.51 17.36 -1.26
CA LEU A 125 -10.33 16.51 -1.08
C LEU A 125 -9.09 17.08 -1.78
N TYR A 126 -9.26 17.81 -2.88
CA TYR A 126 -8.15 18.51 -3.56
C TYR A 126 -7.46 19.53 -2.63
N LYS A 127 -8.19 20.17 -1.70
CA LYS A 127 -7.64 21.18 -0.77
C LYS A 127 -6.68 20.59 0.27
N ILE A 128 -6.83 19.30 0.58
CA ILE A 128 -5.99 18.55 1.53
C ILE A 128 -5.10 17.51 0.82
N ARG A 129 -4.98 17.58 -0.50
CA ARG A 129 -4.31 16.56 -1.31
C ARG A 129 -2.84 16.38 -0.93
N ALA A 130 -2.14 17.47 -0.59
CA ALA A 130 -0.72 17.40 -0.22
C ALA A 130 -0.55 16.70 1.13
N GLU A 131 -1.41 17.02 2.08
CA GLU A 131 -1.44 16.47 3.42
C GLU A 131 -1.73 14.96 3.39
N LEU A 132 -2.75 14.53 2.63
CA LEU A 132 -3.04 13.11 2.41
C LEU A 132 -1.87 12.37 1.72
N SER A 133 -1.18 13.03 0.78
CA SER A 133 -0.02 12.46 0.11
C SER A 133 1.16 12.26 1.06
N ILE A 134 1.41 13.20 1.98
CA ILE A 134 2.47 13.07 2.98
C ILE A 134 2.16 11.90 3.90
N ILE A 135 0.93 11.81 4.45
CA ILE A 135 0.52 10.71 5.32
C ILE A 135 0.65 9.37 4.59
N GLY A 136 0.01 9.22 3.43
CA GLY A 136 0.01 7.97 2.67
C GLY A 136 1.41 7.54 2.24
N ALA A 137 2.22 8.46 1.70
CA ALA A 137 3.57 8.14 1.25
C ALA A 137 4.49 7.78 2.43
N THR A 138 4.33 8.43 3.59
CA THR A 138 5.10 8.09 4.80
C THR A 138 4.80 6.65 5.23
N LEU A 139 3.52 6.24 5.23
CA LEU A 139 3.12 4.85 5.55
C LEU A 139 3.67 3.83 4.54
N LEU A 140 3.67 4.17 3.24
CA LEU A 140 4.20 3.28 2.20
C LEU A 140 5.73 3.18 2.24
N VAL A 141 6.43 4.30 2.48
CA VAL A 141 7.89 4.30 2.68
C VAL A 141 8.24 3.46 3.91
N ALA A 142 7.53 3.67 5.03
CA ALA A 142 7.70 2.87 6.24
C ALA A 142 7.56 1.37 5.93
N HIS A 143 6.48 0.97 5.25
CA HIS A 143 6.24 -0.42 4.88
C HIS A 143 7.33 -0.98 3.95
N GLY A 144 7.76 -0.20 2.95
CA GLY A 144 8.81 -0.59 2.02
C GLY A 144 10.14 -0.82 2.73
N MET A 145 10.54 0.09 3.62
CA MET A 145 11.77 -0.05 4.42
C MET A 145 11.72 -1.28 5.33
N MET A 146 10.58 -1.54 5.98
CA MET A 146 10.40 -2.74 6.81
C MET A 146 10.59 -4.04 6.02
N ARG A 147 10.22 -4.05 4.74
CA ARG A 147 10.29 -5.25 3.87
C ARG A 147 11.60 -5.35 3.10
N ILE A 148 12.60 -4.51 3.38
CA ILE A 148 13.86 -4.49 2.62
C ILE A 148 14.63 -5.82 2.71
N GLY A 149 14.64 -6.50 3.86
CA GLY A 149 15.23 -7.84 3.97
C GLY A 149 14.50 -8.89 3.12
N ARG A 150 13.17 -8.80 3.03
CA ARG A 150 12.37 -9.67 2.14
C ARG A 150 12.70 -9.41 0.67
N ALA A 151 12.85 -8.14 0.28
CA ALA A 151 13.26 -7.76 -1.06
C ALA A 151 14.67 -8.28 -1.39
N SER A 152 15.62 -8.17 -0.45
CA SER A 152 16.97 -8.73 -0.58
C SER A 152 16.95 -10.23 -0.81
N ASN A 153 16.23 -10.99 0.01
CA ASN A 153 16.16 -12.45 -0.14
C ASN A 153 15.49 -12.85 -1.46
N SER A 154 14.42 -12.16 -1.87
CA SER A 154 13.79 -12.40 -3.17
C SER A 154 14.70 -12.03 -4.33
N PHE A 155 15.56 -11.03 -4.18
CA PHE A 155 16.56 -10.68 -5.19
C PHE A 155 17.64 -11.75 -5.30
N SER A 156 18.12 -12.32 -4.19
CA SER A 156 19.02 -13.48 -4.20
C SER A 156 18.38 -14.67 -4.93
N SER A 157 17.16 -15.08 -4.54
CA SER A 157 16.41 -16.14 -5.23
C SER A 157 16.28 -15.89 -6.74
N PHE A 158 16.02 -14.64 -7.14
CA PHE A 158 15.92 -14.27 -8.55
C PHE A 158 17.25 -14.46 -9.30
N LEU A 159 18.39 -14.10 -8.69
CA LEU A 159 19.72 -14.32 -9.26
C LEU A 159 20.07 -15.80 -9.34
N ASP A 160 19.58 -16.61 -8.41
CA ASP A 160 19.73 -18.07 -8.41
C ASP A 160 18.81 -18.79 -9.43
N GLY A 161 18.03 -18.02 -10.21
CA GLY A 161 17.19 -18.54 -11.28
C GLY A 161 15.76 -18.88 -10.87
N GLU A 162 15.38 -18.64 -9.61
CA GLU A 162 13.99 -18.83 -9.18
C GLU A 162 13.08 -17.74 -9.74
N PHE A 163 11.96 -18.14 -10.33
CA PHE A 163 10.98 -17.20 -10.86
C PHE A 163 9.58 -17.47 -10.32
N SER A 164 8.99 -16.45 -9.70
CA SER A 164 7.56 -16.39 -9.41
C SER A 164 7.10 -14.94 -9.44
N LEU A 165 5.80 -14.69 -9.62
CA LEU A 165 5.26 -13.32 -9.58
C LEU A 165 5.52 -12.62 -8.24
N ARG A 166 5.61 -13.38 -7.14
CA ARG A 166 5.96 -12.84 -5.82
C ARG A 166 7.43 -12.46 -5.75
N ILE A 167 8.33 -13.29 -6.28
CA ILE A 167 9.76 -12.96 -6.40
C ILE A 167 9.92 -11.71 -7.27
N LEU A 168 9.30 -11.67 -8.45
CA LEU A 168 9.33 -10.49 -9.32
C LEU A 168 8.83 -9.22 -8.62
N ALA A 169 7.71 -9.32 -7.89
CA ALA A 169 7.16 -8.21 -7.12
C ALA A 169 8.16 -7.67 -6.10
N PHE A 170 8.73 -8.52 -5.24
CA PHE A 170 9.65 -8.10 -4.18
C PHE A 170 11.06 -7.77 -4.66
N ALA A 171 11.61 -8.52 -5.61
CA ALA A 171 13.00 -8.37 -6.07
C ALA A 171 13.18 -7.17 -6.99
N ILE A 172 12.20 -6.89 -7.85
CA ILE A 172 12.35 -5.90 -8.93
C ILE A 172 11.37 -4.75 -8.75
N ILE A 173 10.06 -5.03 -8.75
CA ILE A 173 9.05 -3.96 -8.79
C ILE A 173 9.08 -3.15 -7.48
N GLY A 174 9.15 -3.82 -6.33
CA GLY A 174 9.15 -3.21 -5.00
C GLY A 174 10.25 -2.15 -4.81
N PRO A 175 11.54 -2.49 -5.00
CA PRO A 175 12.66 -1.55 -4.91
C PRO A 175 12.51 -0.35 -5.86
N ILE A 176 12.08 -0.58 -7.10
CA ILE A 176 11.84 0.50 -8.07
C ILE A 176 10.78 1.47 -7.54
N ILE A 177 9.65 0.96 -7.03
CA ILE A 177 8.59 1.83 -6.49
C ILE A 177 9.06 2.55 -5.23
N LEU A 178 9.83 1.88 -4.37
CA LEU A 178 10.38 2.48 -3.14
C LEU A 178 11.28 3.68 -3.48
N LEU A 179 12.15 3.54 -4.49
CA LEU A 179 12.96 4.66 -4.99
C LEU A 179 12.08 5.77 -5.59
N LEU A 180 11.07 5.41 -6.38
CA LEU A 180 10.16 6.35 -7.01
C LEU A 180 9.26 7.11 -6.04
N ILE A 181 8.94 6.55 -4.87
CA ILE A 181 8.08 7.22 -3.86
C ILE A 181 8.88 8.14 -2.93
N ILE A 182 10.15 7.84 -2.64
CA ILE A 182 10.99 8.66 -1.74
C ILE A 182 11.14 10.09 -2.27
N LEU A 183 11.41 10.27 -3.56
CA LEU A 183 11.58 11.59 -4.16
C LEU A 183 10.33 12.49 -4.04
N PRO A 184 9.12 12.09 -4.50
CA PRO A 184 7.91 12.88 -4.35
C PRO A 184 7.48 13.01 -2.89
N TRP A 185 7.78 12.04 -2.02
CA TRP A 185 7.53 12.13 -0.58
C TRP A 185 8.34 13.24 0.07
N LEU A 186 9.68 13.22 -0.07
CA LEU A 186 10.57 14.26 0.47
C LEU A 186 10.18 15.65 -0.05
N THR A 187 9.91 15.78 -1.35
CA THR A 187 9.56 17.06 -1.96
C THR A 187 8.12 17.53 -1.71
N SER A 188 7.30 16.73 -1.02
CA SER A 188 5.97 17.13 -0.58
C SER A 188 6.00 17.92 0.74
N PHE A 189 7.04 17.76 1.56
CA PHE A 189 7.16 18.51 2.82
C PHE A 189 7.33 20.02 2.56
N PRO A 190 6.59 20.90 3.25
CA PRO A 190 6.65 22.35 3.02
C PRO A 190 8.06 22.94 3.10
N VAL A 191 8.90 22.41 4.00
CA VAL A 191 10.29 22.86 4.20
C VAL A 191 11.14 22.64 2.95
N ILE A 192 11.03 21.47 2.31
CA ILE A 192 11.75 21.13 1.09
C ILE A 192 11.08 21.79 -0.13
N ARG A 193 9.74 21.75 -0.18
CA ARG A 193 8.93 22.33 -1.26
C ARG A 193 9.23 23.81 -1.52
N LYS A 194 9.44 24.60 -0.47
CA LYS A 194 9.75 26.04 -0.56
C LYS A 194 11.10 26.32 -1.22
N ARG A 195 12.03 25.37 -1.22
CA ARG A 195 13.37 25.50 -1.84
C ARG A 195 13.38 25.21 -3.34
N LEU A 196 12.27 24.73 -3.91
CA LEU A 196 12.17 24.33 -5.32
C LEU A 196 11.36 25.32 -6.15
N LYS A 197 11.86 25.64 -7.36
CA LYS A 197 11.11 26.41 -8.36
C LYS A 197 9.79 25.68 -8.70
N PRO A 198 8.63 26.38 -8.80
CA PRO A 198 7.35 25.73 -9.06
C PRO A 198 7.31 24.85 -10.31
N LYS A 199 7.97 25.29 -11.40
CA LYS A 199 8.07 24.54 -12.67
C LYS A 199 8.84 23.23 -12.47
N THR A 200 10.02 23.29 -11.85
CA THR A 200 10.88 22.12 -11.56
C THR A 200 10.17 21.11 -10.66
N TRP A 201 9.53 21.58 -9.59
CA TRP A 201 8.77 20.70 -8.69
C TRP A 201 7.63 19.98 -9.41
N LYS A 202 6.87 20.70 -10.25
CA LYS A 202 5.75 20.12 -11.00
C LYS A 202 6.23 19.07 -12.00
N VAL A 203 7.35 19.32 -12.68
CA VAL A 203 8.01 18.37 -13.58
C VAL A 203 8.39 17.12 -12.81
N LEU A 204 9.18 17.26 -11.74
CA LEU A 204 9.62 16.14 -10.90
C LEU A 204 8.43 15.27 -10.45
N GLN A 205 7.42 15.88 -9.83
CA GLN A 205 6.22 15.19 -9.34
C GLN A 205 5.45 14.49 -10.46
N THR A 206 5.42 15.06 -11.67
CA THR A 206 4.72 14.43 -12.81
C THR A 206 5.46 13.17 -13.28
N TYR A 207 6.78 13.24 -13.37
CA TYR A 207 7.62 12.13 -13.85
C TYR A 207 7.84 11.04 -12.80
N THR A 208 7.67 11.33 -11.50
CA THR A 208 7.81 10.33 -10.44
C THR A 208 6.48 9.75 -9.99
N CYS A 209 5.48 10.57 -9.65
CA CYS A 209 4.23 10.08 -9.04
C CYS A 209 3.43 9.15 -9.96
N VAL A 210 3.54 9.32 -11.28
CA VAL A 210 2.72 8.59 -12.24
C VAL A 210 3.29 7.19 -12.48
N PRO A 211 4.59 7.03 -12.81
CA PRO A 211 5.23 5.73 -12.77
C PRO A 211 5.16 5.06 -11.41
N MET A 212 5.34 5.81 -10.32
CA MET A 212 5.20 5.28 -8.95
C MET A 212 3.82 4.67 -8.73
N PHE A 213 2.74 5.35 -9.12
CA PHE A 213 1.38 4.85 -8.90
C PHE A 213 1.06 3.64 -9.78
N ILE A 214 1.47 3.67 -11.06
CA ILE A 214 1.34 2.51 -11.96
C ILE A 214 2.12 1.32 -11.39
N GLY A 215 3.37 1.54 -10.98
CA GLY A 215 4.20 0.54 -10.34
C GLY A 215 3.55 -0.03 -9.08
N MET A 216 3.01 0.81 -8.20
CA MET A 216 2.30 0.38 -6.99
C MET A 216 1.13 -0.55 -7.30
N LEU A 217 0.32 -0.24 -8.33
CA LEU A 217 -0.79 -1.10 -8.75
C LEU A 217 -0.29 -2.42 -9.37
N LEU A 218 0.79 -2.37 -10.16
CA LEU A 218 1.42 -3.56 -10.74
C LEU A 218 2.06 -4.46 -9.67
N PHE A 219 2.68 -3.89 -8.64
CA PHE A 219 3.20 -4.63 -7.51
C PHE A 219 2.07 -5.31 -6.74
N GLY A 220 0.99 -4.59 -6.45
CA GLY A 220 -0.19 -5.15 -5.79
C GLY A 220 -0.80 -6.29 -6.59
N TRP A 221 -0.92 -6.11 -7.91
CA TRP A 221 -1.36 -7.16 -8.83
C TRP A 221 -0.42 -8.37 -8.82
N ALA A 222 0.88 -8.19 -9.02
CA ALA A 222 1.85 -9.28 -9.09
C ALA A 222 1.92 -10.06 -7.77
N PHE A 223 1.87 -9.36 -6.64
CA PHE A 223 1.86 -9.96 -5.32
C PHE A 223 0.60 -10.82 -5.08
N THR A 224 -0.59 -10.28 -5.39
CA THR A 224 -1.87 -10.97 -5.18
C THR A 224 -2.12 -12.07 -6.21
N ALA A 225 -1.77 -11.85 -7.48
CA ALA A 225 -1.80 -12.89 -8.51
C ALA A 225 -0.83 -14.02 -8.15
N GLY A 226 0.39 -13.69 -7.76
CA GLY A 226 1.38 -14.67 -7.31
C GLY A 226 0.94 -15.44 -6.07
N ALA A 227 0.22 -14.78 -5.15
CA ALA A 227 -0.43 -15.44 -4.01
C ALA A 227 -1.47 -16.48 -4.46
N SER A 228 -2.37 -16.09 -5.36
CA SER A 228 -3.38 -17.02 -5.89
C SER A 228 -2.75 -18.18 -6.64
N ILE A 229 -1.70 -17.95 -7.43
CA ILE A 229 -0.99 -19.00 -8.16
C ILE A 229 -0.28 -19.95 -7.20
N SER A 230 0.31 -19.45 -6.11
CA SER A 230 0.96 -20.32 -5.12
C SER A 230 -0.02 -21.20 -4.36
N THR A 231 -1.27 -20.77 -4.19
CA THR A 231 -2.35 -21.55 -3.55
C THR A 231 -3.11 -22.43 -4.57
N TYR A 232 -2.88 -22.23 -5.87
CA TYR A 232 -3.60 -22.91 -6.94
C TYR A 232 -3.36 -24.43 -7.04
N PRO A 233 -2.14 -24.97 -6.83
CA PRO A 233 -1.92 -26.42 -6.84
C PRO A 233 -2.79 -27.17 -5.83
N ASP A 234 -2.97 -26.60 -4.63
CA ASP A 234 -3.86 -27.16 -3.60
C ASP A 234 -5.34 -27.16 -4.03
N LEU A 235 -5.69 -26.25 -4.94
CA LEU A 235 -7.04 -26.09 -5.50
C LEU A 235 -7.27 -26.90 -6.78
N MET A 236 -6.22 -27.38 -7.45
CA MET A 236 -6.35 -28.23 -8.65
C MET A 236 -6.96 -29.59 -8.31
N HIS A 237 -6.80 -30.03 -7.07
CA HIS A 237 -7.48 -31.21 -6.53
C HIS A 237 -8.95 -30.95 -6.17
N LEU A 238 -9.50 -29.73 -6.28
CA LEU A 238 -10.92 -29.47 -5.97
C LEU A 238 -11.87 -30.33 -6.78
N SER A 239 -11.62 -30.51 -8.08
CA SER A 239 -12.47 -31.35 -8.91
C SER A 239 -12.40 -32.80 -8.45
N ASP A 240 -11.21 -33.30 -8.07
CA ASP A 240 -11.05 -34.66 -7.54
C ASP A 240 -11.63 -34.83 -6.12
N ILE A 241 -11.58 -33.81 -5.28
CA ILE A 241 -12.19 -33.80 -3.95
C ILE A 241 -13.72 -33.76 -4.07
N VAL A 242 -14.27 -32.91 -4.95
CA VAL A 242 -15.71 -32.70 -5.11
C VAL A 242 -16.38 -33.80 -5.92
N ILE A 243 -15.73 -34.27 -7.01
CA ILE A 243 -16.29 -35.27 -7.93
C ILE A 243 -15.92 -36.69 -7.49
N ASN A 244 -14.67 -36.90 -7.09
CA ASN A 244 -14.13 -38.24 -6.82
C ASN A 244 -13.95 -38.54 -5.32
N GLY A 245 -14.17 -37.57 -4.43
CA GLY A 245 -13.97 -37.72 -2.98
C GLY A 245 -12.52 -37.97 -2.57
N ARG A 246 -11.54 -37.66 -3.44
CA ARG A 246 -10.12 -37.97 -3.26
C ARG A 246 -9.28 -36.70 -3.11
N GLY A 247 -8.47 -36.64 -2.06
CA GLY A 247 -7.56 -35.53 -1.77
C GLY A 247 -7.70 -35.03 -0.33
N ASN A 248 -6.81 -34.13 0.08
CA ASN A 248 -6.90 -33.48 1.39
C ASN A 248 -7.99 -32.39 1.36
N PRO A 249 -8.84 -32.26 2.40
CA PRO A 249 -9.81 -31.18 2.47
C PRO A 249 -9.10 -29.82 2.38
N ILE A 250 -9.58 -28.95 1.50
CA ILE A 250 -9.12 -27.56 1.48
C ILE A 250 -9.71 -26.85 2.68
N SER A 251 -8.86 -26.19 3.47
CA SER A 251 -9.35 -25.43 4.60
C SER A 251 -10.19 -24.25 4.10
N LEU A 252 -11.24 -23.90 4.84
CA LEU A 252 -12.05 -22.71 4.55
C LEU A 252 -11.17 -21.45 4.42
N ASN A 253 -10.10 -21.39 5.21
CA ASN A 253 -9.13 -20.31 5.21
C ASN A 253 -8.34 -20.23 3.88
N ASP A 254 -7.91 -21.35 3.32
CA ASP A 254 -7.18 -21.37 2.04
C ASP A 254 -8.09 -20.95 0.88
N GLY A 255 -9.35 -21.40 0.90
CA GLY A 255 -10.38 -20.96 -0.05
C GLY A 255 -10.63 -19.44 0.01
N ILE A 256 -10.77 -18.89 1.22
CA ILE A 256 -10.94 -17.45 1.44
C ILE A 256 -9.70 -16.68 0.96
N ASN A 257 -8.49 -17.14 1.30
CA ASN A 257 -7.23 -16.49 0.93
C ASN A 257 -7.03 -16.48 -0.60
N PHE A 258 -7.37 -17.57 -1.27
CA PHE A 258 -7.34 -17.64 -2.72
C PHE A 258 -8.36 -16.68 -3.35
N ALA A 259 -9.61 -16.70 -2.89
CA ALA A 259 -10.66 -15.81 -3.38
C ALA A 259 -10.26 -14.34 -3.19
N ASN A 260 -9.78 -13.96 -2.01
CA ASN A 260 -9.28 -12.62 -1.70
C ASN A 260 -8.10 -12.23 -2.60
N SER A 261 -7.17 -13.16 -2.86
CA SER A 261 -6.01 -12.92 -3.72
C SER A 261 -6.42 -12.69 -5.19
N ILE A 262 -7.33 -13.50 -5.73
CA ILE A 262 -7.85 -13.32 -7.09
C ILE A 262 -8.65 -12.02 -7.20
N LEU A 263 -9.56 -11.77 -6.26
CA LEU A 263 -10.35 -10.55 -6.25
C LEU A 263 -9.45 -9.31 -6.13
N GLY A 264 -8.47 -9.35 -5.23
CA GLY A 264 -7.45 -8.30 -5.10
C GLY A 264 -6.71 -8.04 -6.40
N SER A 265 -6.24 -9.10 -7.06
CA SER A 265 -5.56 -9.02 -8.35
C SER A 265 -6.42 -8.33 -9.43
N LYS A 266 -7.70 -8.73 -9.54
CA LYS A 266 -8.67 -8.10 -10.46
C LYS A 266 -8.91 -6.64 -10.13
N VAL A 267 -9.04 -6.29 -8.84
CA VAL A 267 -9.23 -4.90 -8.40
C VAL A 267 -8.02 -4.03 -8.75
N TYR A 268 -6.79 -4.51 -8.56
CA TYR A 268 -5.59 -3.77 -8.96
C TYR A 268 -5.55 -3.49 -10.46
N LEU A 269 -5.89 -4.47 -11.31
CA LEU A 269 -5.99 -4.28 -12.76
C LEU A 269 -7.11 -3.31 -13.15
N ALA A 270 -8.28 -3.41 -12.50
CA ALA A 270 -9.39 -2.51 -12.74
C ALA A 270 -9.04 -1.05 -12.38
N LEU A 271 -8.37 -0.84 -11.24
CA LEU A 271 -7.87 0.47 -10.84
C LEU A 271 -6.84 1.02 -11.83
N LEU A 272 -5.93 0.18 -12.32
CA LEU A 272 -4.93 0.55 -13.32
C LEU A 272 -5.60 0.98 -14.62
N ALA A 273 -6.49 0.15 -15.16
CA ALA A 273 -7.23 0.45 -16.38
C ALA A 273 -8.06 1.74 -16.25
N ALA A 274 -8.82 1.87 -15.16
CA ALA A 274 -9.62 3.05 -14.87
C ALA A 274 -8.77 4.33 -14.78
N TYR A 275 -7.63 4.26 -14.07
CA TYR A 275 -6.73 5.41 -13.93
C TYR A 275 -6.12 5.83 -15.28
N LEU A 276 -5.62 4.87 -16.07
CA LEU A 276 -5.04 5.16 -17.38
C LEU A 276 -6.09 5.75 -18.34
N TRP A 277 -7.30 5.19 -18.36
CA TRP A 277 -8.40 5.68 -19.17
C TRP A 277 -8.81 7.11 -18.80
N LEU A 278 -9.04 7.38 -17.50
CA LEU A 278 -9.38 8.72 -17.01
C LEU A 278 -8.27 9.74 -17.30
N ARG A 279 -7.02 9.33 -17.14
CA ARG A 279 -5.86 10.19 -17.43
C ARG A 279 -5.77 10.52 -18.92
N TYR A 280 -5.98 9.53 -19.79
CA TYR A 280 -6.01 9.73 -21.24
C TYR A 280 -7.14 10.69 -21.63
N ARG A 281 -8.37 10.42 -21.18
CA ARG A 281 -9.54 11.28 -21.43
C ARG A 281 -9.29 12.73 -21.02
N ARG A 282 -8.74 12.95 -19.82
CA ARG A 282 -8.43 14.29 -19.33
C ARG A 282 -7.34 15.00 -20.14
N SER A 283 -6.39 14.26 -20.69
CA SER A 283 -5.39 14.81 -21.62
C SER A 283 -6.07 15.30 -22.91
N GLN A 284 -7.00 14.50 -23.47
CA GLN A 284 -7.75 14.89 -24.66
C GLN A 284 -8.65 16.11 -24.42
N GLU A 285 -9.33 16.18 -23.29
CA GLU A 285 -10.15 17.35 -22.91
C GLU A 285 -9.30 18.63 -22.81
N ARG A 286 -8.08 18.54 -22.27
CA ARG A 286 -7.15 19.68 -22.20
C ARG A 286 -6.68 20.12 -23.59
N LYS A 287 -6.35 19.18 -24.47
CA LYS A 287 -5.96 19.47 -25.86
C LYS A 287 -7.10 20.18 -26.61
N LYS A 288 -8.33 19.66 -26.52
CA LYS A 288 -9.52 20.28 -27.13
C LYS A 288 -9.77 21.71 -26.63
N LYS A 289 -9.61 21.95 -25.31
CA LYS A 289 -9.74 23.29 -24.73
C LYS A 289 -8.66 24.25 -25.22
N ALA A 290 -7.41 23.80 -25.35
CA ALA A 290 -6.31 24.61 -25.84
C ALA A 290 -6.50 25.02 -27.31
N ILE A 291 -7.00 24.11 -28.15
CA ILE A 291 -7.35 24.41 -29.56
C ILE A 291 -8.48 25.44 -29.60
N LYS A 292 -9.54 25.26 -28.79
CA LYS A 292 -10.67 26.20 -28.74
C LYS A 292 -10.29 27.59 -28.21
N SER A 293 -9.26 27.71 -27.38
CA SER A 293 -8.76 29.02 -26.91
C SER A 293 -7.79 29.70 -27.85
N ALA A 294 -7.32 28.99 -28.90
CA ALA A 294 -6.39 29.52 -29.90
C ALA A 294 -7.09 29.98 -31.19
N ASN A 295 -8.36 29.60 -31.38
CA ASN A 295 -9.26 30.06 -32.44
C ASN A 295 -10.24 31.09 -31.88
#